data_AF-A0A2E3MLN1-F1
#
_entry.id   AF-A0A2E3MLN1-F1
#
_cell.length_a   1.000
_cell.length_b   1.000
_cell.length_c   1.000
_cell.angle_alpha   90.00
_cell.angle_beta   90.00
_cell.angle_gamma   90.00
#
_symmetry.space_group_name_H-M   'P 1'
#
loop_
_entity.id
_entity.type
_entity.pdbx_description
1 polymer ?
#
loop_
_entity_poly.entity_id
_entity_poly.type
_entity_poly.pdbx_seq_one_letter_code
_entity_poly.pdbx_strand_id
1 'polypeptide(L)'
;MWNIGGSTVDHRCGDDAPFSQPFRSVVPPAKQKVKAAWLVFRISLTIWCCAEWPRVSVPSWGATQQFVKRIRMESQSQIGELLDLQKNPVAIAFRDQAPTGIAKVDTAAVSGCSYWAHAAQGRTFYTDAADHYGCPVGAHTHGIELPEQQAEELQGLVGTMVELQYIDMEEVGQLPQLSGGFGFAVYAPLAAADFEPDVVVLSGNPRQMMVLAEAAHAAGISNASSMVGRPTCAALPAAFQSQRVVTNLGCIGNRVYTELSDDELYFVVPGAQLGTLVERLRVLSSANRELAGFHAGRAAG
;
A
#
# COMPACT_ATOMS: atom_id res chain seq x y z
N MET A 1 -33.44 49.90 -5.89
CA MET A 1 -33.50 51.11 -5.04
C MET A 1 -32.19 51.19 -4.28
N TRP A 2 -31.47 52.29 -4.46
CA TRP A 2 -30.24 52.73 -3.79
C TRP A 2 -28.92 52.00 -4.13
N ASN A 3 -27.89 52.83 -4.12
CA ASN A 3 -26.66 52.86 -4.90
C ASN A 3 -25.55 53.38 -3.94
N ILE A 4 -24.27 53.30 -4.35
CA ILE A 4 -23.07 54.08 -3.93
C ILE A 4 -22.60 53.99 -2.46
N GLY A 5 -21.31 53.95 -2.09
CA GLY A 5 -19.98 54.08 -2.72
C GLY A 5 -18.94 53.46 -1.74
N GLY A 6 -17.62 53.37 -1.94
CA GLY A 6 -16.66 54.11 -2.75
C GLY A 6 -15.45 54.46 -1.85
N SER A 7 -14.28 53.86 -2.12
CA SER A 7 -12.88 54.33 -1.89
C SER A 7 -12.45 54.79 -0.47
N THR A 8 -11.20 54.74 0.02
CA THR A 8 -9.86 54.82 -0.60
C THR A 8 -8.78 54.53 0.47
N VAL A 9 -7.60 54.14 0.00
CA VAL A 9 -6.31 54.02 0.69
C VAL A 9 -5.70 55.41 0.97
N ASP A 10 -4.98 55.62 2.09
CA ASP A 10 -3.68 56.32 2.07
C ASP A 10 -2.81 56.07 3.33
N HIS A 11 -1.51 56.22 3.10
CA HIS A 11 -0.31 55.88 3.84
C HIS A 11 0.20 56.95 4.84
N ARG A 12 1.24 56.51 5.59
CA ARG A 12 2.40 57.24 6.19
C ARG A 12 2.23 57.66 7.65
N CYS A 13 3.26 57.78 8.50
CA CYS A 13 4.66 57.33 8.67
C CYS A 13 5.20 58.27 9.78
N GLY A 14 6.14 57.81 10.62
CA GLY A 14 6.90 58.63 11.58
C GLY A 14 6.95 57.96 12.96
N ASP A 15 7.94 57.11 13.25
CA ASP A 15 9.33 57.42 13.67
C ASP A 15 9.40 57.91 15.12
N ASP A 16 9.92 57.06 16.02
CA ASP A 16 11.14 57.34 16.79
C ASP A 16 11.53 56.15 17.69
N ALA A 17 12.67 55.55 17.37
CA ALA A 17 13.43 54.62 18.23
C ALA A 17 14.37 55.42 19.15
N PRO A 18 15.06 54.78 20.12
CA PRO A 18 16.38 54.25 19.75
C PRO A 18 16.82 52.93 20.43
N PHE A 19 17.45 52.10 19.58
CA PHE A 19 18.69 51.33 19.77
C PHE A 19 18.89 50.35 20.95
N SER A 20 19.04 49.06 20.61
CA SER A 20 20.37 48.41 20.55
C SER A 20 20.41 47.05 19.82
N GLN A 21 21.07 47.06 18.64
CA GLN A 21 21.94 46.03 18.01
C GLN A 21 21.36 44.69 17.47
N PRO A 22 21.55 44.36 16.17
CA PRO A 22 21.14 43.09 15.55
C PRO A 22 22.26 42.04 15.51
N PHE A 23 21.92 40.79 15.84
CA PHE A 23 22.76 39.61 15.60
C PHE A 23 22.82 39.31 14.10
N ARG A 24 24.00 39.46 13.50
CA ARG A 24 24.33 38.93 12.16
C ARG A 24 24.44 37.40 12.24
N SER A 25 23.62 36.67 11.49
CA SER A 25 23.86 35.28 11.17
C SER A 25 24.98 35.19 10.12
N VAL A 26 26.16 34.77 10.56
CA VAL A 26 27.26 34.44 9.66
C VAL A 26 27.09 32.98 9.23
N VAL A 27 26.67 32.78 7.98
CA VAL A 27 26.73 31.49 7.28
C VAL A 27 28.18 31.29 6.81
N PRO A 28 28.91 30.24 7.25
CA PRO A 28 30.24 29.95 6.72
C PRO A 28 30.17 29.20 5.37
N PRO A 29 31.09 29.46 4.43
CA PRO A 29 31.05 28.88 3.09
C PRO A 29 31.44 27.40 3.06
N ALA A 30 30.78 26.65 2.17
CA ALA A 30 30.80 25.19 2.00
C ALA A 30 32.12 24.56 1.47
N LYS A 31 33.31 25.09 1.82
CA LYS A 31 34.60 24.58 1.30
C LYS A 31 35.59 24.05 2.34
N GLN A 32 35.16 23.83 3.59
CA GLN A 32 36.05 23.38 4.67
C GLN A 32 35.76 21.98 5.27
N LYS A 33 34.75 21.25 4.77
CA LYS A 33 34.45 19.87 5.23
C LYS A 33 35.10 18.74 4.43
N VAL A 34 35.81 19.05 3.33
CA VAL A 34 36.43 18.02 2.46
C VAL A 34 37.89 17.71 2.86
N LYS A 35 38.55 18.54 3.67
CA LYS A 35 39.94 18.30 4.10
C LYS A 35 40.12 17.55 5.43
N ALA A 36 39.08 17.42 6.25
CA ALA A 36 39.13 16.66 7.50
C ALA A 36 38.89 15.14 7.31
N ALA A 37 38.24 14.74 6.21
CA ALA A 37 38.01 13.32 5.90
C ALA A 37 39.23 12.61 5.27
N TRP A 38 40.19 13.36 4.71
CA TRP A 38 41.39 12.79 4.07
C TRP A 38 42.60 12.62 4.99
N LEU A 39 42.59 13.20 6.19
CA LEU A 39 43.69 13.06 7.15
C LEU A 39 43.47 11.91 8.15
N VAL A 40 42.22 11.51 8.41
CA VAL A 40 41.89 10.32 9.21
C VAL A 40 42.11 9.02 8.43
N PHE A 41 42.14 9.07 7.09
CA PHE A 41 42.40 7.91 6.24
C PHE A 41 43.89 7.65 5.96
N ARG A 42 44.80 8.49 6.44
CA ARG A 42 46.26 8.36 6.21
C ARG A 42 47.12 8.14 7.47
N ILE A 43 46.52 8.00 8.65
CA ILE A 43 47.23 7.74 9.92
C ILE A 43 46.83 6.38 10.55
N SER A 44 46.38 5.43 9.72
CA SER A 44 46.22 4.02 10.15
C SER A 44 46.99 3.03 9.28
N LEU A 45 47.96 3.50 8.47
CA LEU A 45 48.71 2.65 7.54
C LEU A 45 50.19 2.41 7.91
N THR A 46 50.58 2.63 9.18
CA THR A 46 51.98 2.39 9.62
C THR A 46 52.10 1.59 10.91
N ILE A 47 50.98 1.11 11.49
CA ILE A 47 51.02 0.18 12.62
C ILE A 47 49.96 -0.88 12.35
N TRP A 48 50.28 -1.84 11.48
CA TRP A 48 49.64 -3.17 11.41
C TRP A 48 50.38 -4.03 10.38
N CYS A 49 51.66 -4.23 10.64
CA CYS A 49 52.40 -5.34 10.07
C CYS A 49 52.49 -6.39 11.18
N CYS A 50 52.09 -7.64 10.91
CA CYS A 50 52.17 -8.83 11.79
C CYS A 50 50.98 -9.19 12.69
N ALA A 51 49.75 -9.17 12.19
CA ALA A 51 48.69 -10.04 12.72
C ALA A 51 47.94 -10.72 11.56
N GLU A 52 48.05 -12.05 11.46
CA GLU A 52 47.23 -12.87 10.56
C GLU A 52 45.78 -12.83 11.05
N TRP A 53 44.98 -11.94 10.46
CA TRP A 53 43.54 -11.95 10.64
C TRP A 53 42.94 -13.06 9.77
N PRO A 54 42.03 -13.89 10.30
CA PRO A 54 41.28 -14.80 9.44
C PRO A 54 40.56 -13.96 8.38
N ARG A 55 40.71 -14.33 7.11
CA ARG A 55 39.98 -13.71 6.00
C ARG A 55 38.49 -13.92 6.24
N VAL A 56 37.84 -12.99 6.93
CA VAL A 56 36.39 -12.91 6.97
C VAL A 56 35.95 -12.57 5.55
N SER A 57 35.38 -13.54 4.86
CA SER A 57 34.83 -13.34 3.53
C SER A 57 33.73 -12.28 3.61
N VAL A 58 33.98 -11.10 3.06
CA VAL A 58 32.95 -10.08 2.89
C VAL A 58 31.90 -10.67 1.95
N PRO A 59 30.62 -10.76 2.34
CA PRO A 59 29.57 -11.25 1.46
C PRO A 59 29.59 -10.46 0.15
N SER A 60 29.38 -11.14 -0.98
CA SER A 60 29.25 -10.44 -2.26
C SER A 60 28.12 -9.41 -2.17
N TRP A 61 28.22 -8.31 -2.93
CA TRP A 61 27.18 -7.27 -2.98
C TRP A 61 25.77 -7.85 -3.22
N GLY A 62 25.67 -8.93 -4.01
CA GLY A 62 24.42 -9.66 -4.21
C GLY A 62 23.90 -10.36 -2.94
N ALA A 63 24.78 -11.01 -2.17
CA ALA A 63 24.40 -11.66 -0.91
C ALA A 63 23.94 -10.65 0.15
N THR A 64 24.56 -9.46 0.21
CA THR A 64 24.13 -8.38 1.12
C THR A 64 22.76 -7.83 0.74
N GLN A 65 22.49 -7.59 -0.56
CA GLN A 65 21.18 -7.13 -1.01
C GLN A 65 20.07 -8.16 -0.74
N GLN A 66 20.36 -9.45 -0.96
CA GLN A 66 19.41 -10.52 -0.73
C GLN A 66 19.09 -10.70 0.77
N PHE A 67 20.09 -10.52 1.64
CA PHE A 67 19.92 -10.52 3.09
C PHE A 67 19.07 -9.34 3.58
N VAL A 68 19.36 -8.12 3.12
CA VAL A 68 18.57 -6.92 3.47
C VAL A 68 17.12 -7.04 2.98
N LYS A 69 16.92 -7.56 1.76
CA LYS A 69 15.59 -7.83 1.22
C LYS A 69 14.82 -8.82 2.10
N ARG A 70 15.47 -9.89 2.55
CA ARG A 70 14.87 -10.89 3.44
C ARG A 70 14.42 -10.30 4.78
N ILE A 71 15.28 -9.53 5.45
CA ILE A 71 14.93 -8.86 6.72
C ILE A 71 13.77 -7.88 6.54
N ARG A 72 13.75 -7.15 5.41
CA ARG A 72 12.66 -6.23 5.09
C ARG A 72 11.34 -6.97 4.91
N MET A 73 11.33 -8.06 4.14
CA MET A 73 10.13 -8.88 3.93
C MET A 73 9.64 -9.51 5.23
N GLU A 74 10.55 -10.01 6.07
CA GLU A 74 10.22 -10.60 7.38
C GLU A 74 9.65 -9.56 8.37
N SER A 75 10.15 -8.32 8.32
CA SER A 75 9.56 -7.21 9.09
C SER A 75 8.17 -6.81 8.56
N GLN A 76 7.94 -6.94 7.25
CA GLN A 76 6.69 -6.56 6.60
C GLN A 76 5.59 -7.64 6.76
N SER A 77 5.96 -8.91 6.88
CA SER A 77 5.02 -10.02 7.11
C SER A 77 4.35 -9.99 8.50
N GLN A 78 4.91 -9.23 9.45
CA GLN A 78 4.37 -9.05 10.80
C GLN A 78 3.08 -8.23 10.87
N ILE A 79 2.64 -7.63 9.75
CA ILE A 79 1.43 -6.79 9.73
C ILE A 79 0.18 -7.53 10.23
N GLY A 80 0.06 -8.83 9.94
CA GLY A 80 -1.04 -9.65 10.42
C GLY A 80 -1.04 -9.81 11.94
N GLU A 81 0.14 -10.05 12.53
CA GLU A 81 0.32 -10.19 13.98
C GLU A 81 0.09 -8.88 14.73
N LEU A 82 0.54 -7.75 14.18
CA LEU A 82 0.36 -6.42 14.80
C LEU A 82 -1.11 -6.00 14.96
N LEU A 83 -2.00 -6.65 14.21
CA LEU A 83 -3.44 -6.37 14.14
C LEU A 83 -4.30 -7.53 14.63
N ASP A 84 -3.70 -8.66 15.00
CA ASP A 84 -4.40 -9.91 15.34
C ASP A 84 -5.39 -10.35 14.23
N LEU A 85 -4.97 -10.27 12.96
CA LEU A 85 -5.81 -10.65 11.82
C LEU A 85 -6.12 -12.15 11.84
N GLN A 86 -7.36 -12.50 11.50
CA GLN A 86 -7.80 -13.90 11.42
C GLN A 86 -7.40 -14.58 10.10
N LYS A 87 -7.19 -13.78 9.05
CA LYS A 87 -6.82 -14.24 7.71
C LYS A 87 -5.42 -13.74 7.37
N ASN A 88 -4.65 -14.55 6.63
CA ASN A 88 -3.33 -14.14 6.19
C ASN A 88 -3.45 -12.93 5.25
N PRO A 89 -2.65 -11.87 5.43
CA PRO A 89 -2.46 -10.85 4.40
C PRO A 89 -2.00 -11.51 3.10
N VAL A 90 -2.48 -11.04 1.96
CA VAL A 90 -2.21 -11.63 0.64
C VAL A 90 -1.28 -10.71 -0.13
N ALA A 91 -0.12 -11.23 -0.54
CA ALA A 91 0.77 -10.60 -1.50
C ALA A 91 0.28 -10.90 -2.93
N ILE A 92 0.19 -9.86 -3.76
CA ILE A 92 -0.18 -9.97 -5.17
C ILE A 92 0.86 -9.24 -6.02
N ALA A 93 1.28 -9.88 -7.09
CA ALA A 93 2.22 -9.33 -8.06
C ALA A 93 1.75 -9.58 -9.50
N PHE A 94 1.90 -8.58 -10.37
CA PHE A 94 1.63 -8.69 -11.81
C PHE A 94 2.97 -8.80 -12.57
N ARG A 95 3.09 -9.76 -13.48
CA ARG A 95 4.33 -10.08 -14.18
C ARG A 95 4.08 -10.31 -15.66
N ASP A 96 5.01 -9.88 -16.50
CA ASP A 96 4.93 -10.11 -17.95
C ASP A 96 5.23 -11.55 -18.35
N GLN A 97 5.88 -12.32 -17.46
CA GLN A 97 6.27 -13.71 -17.69
C GLN A 97 5.80 -14.58 -16.53
N ALA A 98 5.50 -15.85 -16.84
CA ALA A 98 5.13 -16.84 -15.84
C ALA A 98 6.23 -16.96 -14.77
N PRO A 99 5.87 -16.94 -13.47
CA PRO A 99 6.86 -17.04 -12.41
C PRO A 99 7.55 -18.41 -12.41
N THR A 100 8.85 -18.43 -12.16
CA THR A 100 9.61 -19.68 -12.03
C THR A 100 9.36 -20.31 -10.66
N GLY A 101 9.09 -21.61 -10.60
CA GLY A 101 8.97 -22.35 -9.33
C GLY A 101 7.64 -22.20 -8.59
N ILE A 102 6.72 -21.37 -9.09
CA ILE A 102 5.35 -21.25 -8.58
C ILE A 102 4.42 -21.96 -9.56
N ALA A 103 3.54 -22.84 -9.06
CA ALA A 103 2.59 -23.55 -9.89
C ALA A 103 1.45 -22.63 -10.37
N LYS A 104 0.92 -22.91 -11.57
CA LYS A 104 -0.34 -22.30 -12.02
C LYS A 104 -1.49 -22.81 -11.15
N VAL A 105 -2.55 -22.02 -11.00
CA VAL A 105 -3.79 -22.50 -10.39
C VAL A 105 -4.33 -23.73 -11.13
N ASP A 106 -4.79 -24.74 -10.39
CA ASP A 106 -5.28 -25.99 -10.97
C ASP A 106 -6.59 -25.81 -11.74
N THR A 107 -7.48 -24.97 -11.19
CA THR A 107 -8.81 -24.70 -11.72
C THR A 107 -9.09 -23.21 -11.64
N ALA A 108 -9.54 -22.62 -12.75
CA ALA A 108 -10.00 -21.24 -12.78
C ALA A 108 -11.14 -21.03 -11.77
N ALA A 109 -11.01 -20.01 -10.94
CA ALA A 109 -12.04 -19.65 -9.98
C ALA A 109 -13.20 -18.92 -10.65
N VAL A 110 -14.38 -19.01 -10.04
CA VAL A 110 -15.57 -18.27 -10.47
C VAL A 110 -15.42 -16.75 -10.32
N SER A 111 -14.47 -16.29 -9.50
CA SER A 111 -14.20 -14.87 -9.32
C SER A 111 -12.74 -14.55 -9.07
N GLY A 112 -12.29 -13.38 -9.58
CA GLY A 112 -10.91 -12.92 -9.36
C GLY A 112 -10.58 -12.70 -7.88
N CYS A 113 -11.56 -12.28 -7.06
CA CYS A 113 -11.36 -12.14 -5.62
C CYS A 113 -11.32 -13.48 -4.86
N SER A 114 -11.81 -14.58 -5.44
CA SER A 114 -11.64 -15.92 -4.86
C SER A 114 -10.16 -16.31 -4.79
N TYR A 115 -9.31 -15.81 -5.70
CA TYR A 115 -7.86 -16.00 -5.61
C TYR A 115 -7.27 -15.38 -4.34
N TRP A 116 -7.82 -14.26 -3.86
CA TRP A 116 -7.38 -13.67 -2.60
C TRP A 116 -7.77 -14.57 -1.43
N ALA A 117 -8.99 -15.10 -1.42
CA ALA A 117 -9.44 -16.04 -0.40
C ALA A 117 -8.58 -17.32 -0.36
N HIS A 118 -8.27 -17.88 -1.53
CA HIS A 118 -7.39 -19.05 -1.65
C HIS A 118 -5.97 -18.78 -1.13
N ALA A 119 -5.39 -17.63 -1.46
CA ALA A 119 -4.09 -17.24 -0.96
C ALA A 119 -4.11 -16.95 0.55
N ALA A 120 -5.16 -16.30 1.06
CA ALA A 120 -5.33 -16.06 2.49
C ALA A 120 -5.43 -17.37 3.30
N GLN A 121 -5.89 -18.46 2.67
CA GLN A 121 -5.94 -19.82 3.24
C GLN A 121 -4.59 -20.57 3.17
N GLY A 122 -3.52 -19.94 2.69
CA GLY A 122 -2.17 -20.55 2.69
C GLY A 122 -1.63 -20.94 1.30
N ARG A 123 -2.43 -20.82 0.23
CA ARG A 123 -2.02 -21.29 -1.11
C ARG A 123 -1.12 -20.26 -1.80
N THR A 124 -0.07 -20.75 -2.47
CA THR A 124 0.78 -19.94 -3.36
C THR A 124 0.66 -20.46 -4.79
N PHE A 125 0.29 -19.60 -5.72
CA PHE A 125 0.04 -19.96 -7.11
C PHE A 125 0.09 -18.73 -8.01
N TYR A 126 0.10 -18.95 -9.33
CA TYR A 126 -0.12 -17.88 -10.30
C TYR A 126 -1.33 -18.18 -11.21
N THR A 127 -1.81 -17.13 -11.87
CA THR A 127 -2.89 -17.17 -12.86
C THR A 127 -2.46 -16.44 -14.12
N ASP A 128 -3.01 -16.80 -15.26
CA ASP A 128 -2.96 -16.02 -16.50
C ASP A 128 -4.34 -15.42 -16.82
N ALA A 129 -4.44 -14.66 -17.91
CA ALA A 129 -5.66 -13.94 -18.28
C ALA A 129 -6.90 -14.87 -18.39
N ALA A 130 -6.73 -16.09 -18.90
CA ALA A 130 -7.84 -17.00 -19.13
C ALA A 130 -8.48 -17.49 -17.83
N ASP A 131 -7.68 -17.57 -16.75
CA ASP A 131 -8.19 -17.96 -15.44
C ASP A 131 -9.12 -16.89 -14.82
N HIS A 132 -9.17 -15.68 -15.36
CA HIS A 132 -10.02 -14.58 -14.87
C HIS A 132 -11.31 -14.39 -15.68
N TYR A 133 -11.48 -15.10 -16.78
CA TYR A 133 -12.67 -15.01 -17.65
C TYR A 133 -13.97 -15.37 -16.94
N GLY A 134 -13.92 -16.17 -15.87
CA GLY A 134 -15.09 -16.51 -15.05
C GLY A 134 -15.72 -15.32 -14.32
N CYS A 135 -15.03 -14.18 -14.23
CA CYS A 135 -15.58 -12.96 -13.63
C CYS A 135 -15.30 -11.75 -14.53
N PRO A 136 -16.22 -11.44 -15.46
CA PRO A 136 -16.00 -10.39 -16.44
C PRO A 136 -15.75 -9.00 -15.83
N VAL A 137 -16.39 -8.66 -14.70
CA VAL A 137 -16.11 -7.41 -13.96
C VAL A 137 -14.69 -7.41 -13.39
N GLY A 138 -14.25 -8.55 -12.84
CA GLY A 138 -12.89 -8.75 -12.37
C GLY A 138 -11.89 -8.56 -13.51
N ALA A 139 -12.07 -9.27 -14.61
CA ALA A 139 -11.22 -9.17 -15.79
C ALA A 139 -11.14 -7.74 -16.33
N HIS A 140 -12.28 -7.04 -16.42
CA HIS A 140 -12.33 -5.63 -16.82
C HIS A 140 -11.46 -4.74 -15.93
N THR A 141 -11.59 -4.83 -14.59
CA THR A 141 -10.75 -4.05 -13.66
C THR A 141 -9.26 -4.43 -13.70
N HIS A 142 -8.95 -5.65 -14.14
CA HIS A 142 -7.57 -6.10 -14.33
C HIS A 142 -7.01 -5.76 -15.72
N GLY A 143 -7.74 -5.00 -16.54
CA GLY A 143 -7.31 -4.63 -17.89
C GLY A 143 -7.14 -5.84 -18.82
N ILE A 144 -7.86 -6.93 -18.56
CA ILE A 144 -7.83 -8.13 -19.37
C ILE A 144 -8.77 -7.95 -20.57
N GLU A 145 -8.23 -8.19 -21.76
CA GLU A 145 -9.05 -8.29 -22.97
C GLU A 145 -9.91 -9.57 -22.91
N LEU A 146 -11.23 -9.37 -22.95
CA LEU A 146 -12.20 -10.45 -22.85
C LEU A 146 -12.51 -11.02 -24.25
N PRO A 147 -12.63 -12.35 -24.39
CA PRO A 147 -13.23 -12.93 -25.59
C PRO A 147 -14.67 -12.46 -25.78
N GLU A 148 -15.17 -12.52 -27.01
CA GLU A 148 -16.48 -11.99 -27.41
C GLU A 148 -17.62 -12.43 -26.47
N GLN A 149 -17.69 -13.73 -26.16
CA GLN A 149 -18.71 -14.26 -25.26
C GLN A 149 -18.65 -13.61 -23.86
N GLN A 150 -17.47 -13.51 -23.25
CA GLN A 150 -17.34 -12.90 -21.92
C GLN A 150 -17.55 -11.38 -21.94
N ALA A 151 -17.25 -10.73 -23.07
CA ALA A 151 -17.56 -9.32 -23.27
C ALA A 151 -19.08 -9.09 -23.35
N GLU A 152 -19.83 -9.96 -24.02
CA GLU A 152 -21.30 -9.95 -24.02
C GLU A 152 -21.87 -10.22 -22.62
N GLU A 153 -21.32 -11.21 -21.90
CA GLU A 153 -21.70 -11.50 -20.51
C GLU A 153 -21.46 -10.29 -19.59
N LEU A 154 -20.33 -9.57 -19.75
CA LEU A 154 -20.06 -8.33 -19.03
C LEU A 154 -21.12 -7.27 -19.31
N GLN A 155 -21.44 -7.05 -20.60
CA GLN A 155 -22.45 -6.07 -21.01
C GLN A 155 -23.82 -6.41 -20.46
N GLY A 156 -24.22 -7.69 -20.52
CA GLY A 156 -25.48 -8.17 -19.94
C GLY A 156 -25.54 -7.95 -18.43
N LEU A 157 -24.48 -8.30 -17.70
CA LEU A 157 -24.40 -8.12 -16.26
C LEU A 157 -24.48 -6.63 -15.86
N VAL A 158 -23.73 -5.77 -16.55
CA VAL A 158 -23.79 -4.31 -16.36
C VAL A 158 -25.19 -3.80 -16.67
N GLY A 159 -25.82 -4.25 -17.76
CA GLY A 159 -27.20 -3.91 -18.11
C GLY A 159 -28.18 -4.28 -17.00
N THR A 160 -28.12 -5.50 -16.48
CA THR A 160 -28.94 -5.93 -15.33
C THR A 160 -28.68 -5.06 -14.09
N MET A 161 -27.42 -4.72 -13.79
CA MET A 161 -27.12 -3.85 -12.65
C MET A 161 -27.68 -2.43 -12.82
N VAL A 162 -27.69 -1.89 -14.03
CA VAL A 162 -28.30 -0.59 -14.34
C VAL A 162 -29.82 -0.66 -14.22
N GLU A 163 -30.45 -1.71 -14.75
CA GLU A 163 -31.90 -1.94 -14.63
C GLU A 163 -32.35 -2.06 -13.16
N LEU A 164 -31.53 -2.71 -12.33
CA LEU A 164 -31.73 -2.81 -10.89
C LEU A 164 -31.37 -1.52 -10.13
N GLN A 165 -30.97 -0.46 -10.83
CA GLN A 165 -30.51 0.81 -10.26
C GLN A 165 -29.37 0.62 -9.25
N TYR A 166 -28.57 -0.43 -9.44
CA TYR A 166 -27.44 -0.77 -8.60
C TYR A 166 -26.21 0.09 -8.95
N ILE A 167 -26.02 0.39 -10.25
CA ILE A 167 -24.93 1.20 -10.79
C ILE A 167 -25.42 2.14 -11.90
N ASP A 168 -24.74 3.27 -12.08
CA ASP A 168 -24.91 4.12 -13.27
C ASP A 168 -23.82 3.81 -14.31
N MET A 169 -24.13 3.96 -15.60
CA MET A 169 -23.17 3.71 -16.68
C MET A 169 -21.95 4.65 -16.63
N GLU A 170 -22.11 5.87 -16.11
CA GLU A 170 -20.99 6.81 -15.93
C GLU A 170 -19.96 6.27 -14.94
N GLU A 171 -20.42 5.60 -13.86
CA GLU A 171 -19.54 5.01 -12.86
C GLU A 171 -18.68 3.89 -13.47
N VAL A 172 -19.23 3.10 -14.40
CA VAL A 172 -18.49 2.03 -15.09
C VAL A 172 -17.29 2.59 -15.86
N GLY A 173 -17.47 3.71 -16.55
CA GLY A 173 -16.41 4.37 -17.31
C GLY A 173 -15.30 4.97 -16.43
N GLN A 174 -15.56 5.18 -15.13
CA GLN A 174 -14.61 5.74 -14.17
C GLN A 174 -13.89 4.67 -13.34
N LEU A 175 -14.21 3.38 -13.54
CA LEU A 175 -13.61 2.31 -12.77
C LEU A 175 -12.10 2.24 -13.02
N PRO A 176 -11.27 2.21 -11.94
CA PRO A 176 -9.85 1.95 -12.06
C PRO A 176 -9.59 0.62 -12.75
N GLN A 177 -8.73 0.64 -13.76
CA GLN A 177 -8.27 -0.55 -14.48
C GLN A 177 -6.76 -0.66 -14.41
N LEU A 178 -6.23 -1.87 -14.31
CA LEU A 178 -4.79 -2.11 -14.35
C LEU A 178 -4.20 -1.66 -15.69
N SER A 179 -3.23 -0.76 -15.64
CA SER A 179 -2.51 -0.25 -16.81
C SER A 179 -1.27 -1.09 -17.11
N GLY A 180 -0.96 -1.31 -18.38
CA GLY A 180 0.27 -2.01 -18.80
C GLY A 180 0.12 -3.48 -19.18
N GLY A 181 -1.12 -4.00 -19.17
CA GLY A 181 -1.42 -5.41 -19.47
C GLY A 181 -1.37 -6.28 -18.22
N PHE A 182 -2.22 -7.32 -18.19
CA PHE A 182 -2.34 -8.21 -17.04
C PHE A 182 -1.16 -9.18 -16.88
N GLY A 183 -0.68 -9.76 -17.99
CA GLY A 183 0.35 -10.78 -18.00
C GLY A 183 -0.04 -12.00 -17.15
N PHE A 184 0.62 -12.13 -16.01
CA PHE A 184 0.39 -13.16 -14.99
C PHE A 184 0.22 -12.50 -13.62
N ALA A 185 -0.78 -12.91 -12.86
CA ALA A 185 -0.92 -12.52 -11.46
C ALA A 185 -0.45 -13.64 -10.53
N VAL A 186 0.44 -13.32 -9.60
CA VAL A 186 1.01 -14.23 -8.60
C VAL A 186 0.40 -13.91 -7.24
N TYR A 187 -0.04 -14.93 -6.52
CA TYR A 187 -0.69 -14.81 -5.22
C TYR A 187 0.02 -15.69 -4.19
N ALA A 188 0.22 -15.15 -2.99
CA ALA A 188 0.72 -15.91 -1.83
C ALA A 188 0.25 -15.26 -0.52
N PRO A 189 0.16 -16.01 0.60
CA PRO A 189 0.25 -15.39 1.91
C PRO A 189 1.50 -14.51 1.97
N LEU A 190 1.38 -13.30 2.52
CA LEU A 190 2.49 -12.35 2.58
C LEU A 190 3.74 -12.93 3.26
N ALA A 191 3.55 -13.76 4.30
CA ALA A 191 4.65 -14.44 4.99
C ALA A 191 5.33 -15.54 4.16
N ALA A 192 4.65 -16.08 3.14
CA ALA A 192 5.16 -17.13 2.26
C ALA A 192 5.61 -16.59 0.89
N ALA A 193 5.38 -15.31 0.60
CA ALA A 193 5.74 -14.70 -0.66
C ALA A 193 7.27 -14.63 -0.81
N ASP A 194 7.80 -15.21 -1.88
CA ASP A 194 9.22 -15.14 -2.27
C ASP A 194 9.47 -14.11 -3.40
N PHE A 195 8.46 -13.33 -3.73
CA PHE A 195 8.47 -12.25 -4.73
C PHE A 195 8.16 -10.90 -4.08
N GLU A 196 8.52 -9.81 -4.77
CA GLU A 196 8.12 -8.46 -4.33
C GLU A 196 6.65 -8.20 -4.71
N PRO A 197 5.74 -7.93 -3.76
CA PRO A 197 4.35 -7.64 -4.09
C PRO A 197 4.21 -6.27 -4.75
N ASP A 198 3.31 -6.16 -5.73
CA ASP A 198 2.86 -4.88 -6.27
C ASP A 198 1.77 -4.28 -5.38
N VAL A 199 0.94 -5.13 -4.80
CA VAL A 199 -0.08 -4.79 -3.80
C VAL A 199 -0.19 -5.88 -2.74
N VAL A 200 -0.60 -5.50 -1.54
CA VAL A 200 -0.94 -6.39 -0.44
C VAL A 200 -2.38 -6.15 -0.02
N VAL A 201 -3.17 -7.22 0.06
CA VAL A 201 -4.57 -7.18 0.48
C VAL A 201 -4.66 -7.70 1.91
N LEU A 202 -5.26 -6.91 2.79
CA LEU A 202 -5.61 -7.32 4.15
C LEU A 202 -7.13 -7.40 4.25
N SER A 203 -7.64 -8.39 4.98
CA SER A 203 -9.04 -8.48 5.38
C SER A 203 -9.15 -8.46 6.90
N GLY A 204 -10.08 -7.67 7.43
CA GLY A 204 -10.25 -7.53 8.87
C GLY A 204 -11.46 -6.69 9.24
N ASN A 205 -11.67 -6.50 10.54
CA ASN A 205 -12.84 -5.81 11.07
C ASN A 205 -12.69 -4.28 11.12
N PRO A 206 -13.77 -3.50 11.35
CA PRO A 206 -13.70 -2.04 11.41
C PRO A 206 -12.66 -1.49 12.39
N ARG A 207 -12.44 -2.16 13.53
CA ARG A 207 -11.42 -1.75 14.50
C ARG A 207 -10.01 -1.87 13.92
N GLN A 208 -9.73 -2.97 13.21
CA GLN A 208 -8.44 -3.15 12.53
C GLN A 208 -8.27 -2.14 11.39
N MET A 209 -9.34 -1.87 10.62
CA MET A 209 -9.35 -0.85 9.56
C MET A 209 -9.09 0.56 10.10
N MET A 210 -9.62 0.90 11.27
CA MET A 210 -9.38 2.18 11.93
C MET A 210 -7.88 2.37 12.21
N VAL A 211 -7.23 1.39 12.83
CA VAL A 211 -5.79 1.48 13.14
C VAL A 211 -4.94 1.53 11.86
N LEU A 212 -5.31 0.78 10.82
CA LEU A 212 -4.67 0.84 9.50
C LEU A 212 -4.82 2.22 8.85
N ALA A 213 -6.00 2.84 8.95
CA ALA A 213 -6.25 4.17 8.42
C ALA A 213 -5.45 5.25 9.17
N GLU A 214 -5.37 5.18 10.50
CA GLU A 214 -4.51 6.04 11.32
C GLU A 214 -3.03 5.88 10.91
N ALA A 215 -2.57 4.65 10.71
CA ALA A 215 -1.20 4.36 10.29
C ALA A 215 -0.90 4.87 8.89
N ALA A 216 -1.81 4.69 7.94
CA ALA A 216 -1.68 5.23 6.60
C ALA A 216 -1.66 6.77 6.60
N HIS A 217 -2.44 7.40 7.48
CA HIS A 217 -2.46 8.86 7.63
C HIS A 217 -1.15 9.37 8.19
N ALA A 218 -0.65 8.75 9.26
CA ALA A 218 0.65 9.07 9.86
C ALA A 218 1.84 8.79 8.92
N ALA A 219 1.69 7.84 8.00
CA ALA A 219 2.65 7.54 6.94
C ALA A 219 2.54 8.50 5.74
N GLY A 220 1.50 9.34 5.69
CA GLY A 220 1.26 10.25 4.57
C GLY A 220 0.86 9.54 3.28
N ILE A 221 0.32 8.32 3.36
CA ILE A 221 -0.07 7.47 2.23
C ILE A 221 -1.58 7.20 2.14
N SER A 222 -2.38 7.85 2.99
CA SER A 222 -3.84 7.84 2.87
C SER A 222 -4.32 8.37 1.52
N ASN A 223 -5.44 7.84 1.06
CA ASN A 223 -6.21 8.37 -0.06
C ASN A 223 -7.40 9.18 0.45
N ALA A 224 -7.72 10.33 -0.15
CA ALA A 224 -8.87 11.15 0.22
C ALA A 224 -10.20 10.43 -0.05
N SER A 225 -10.25 9.58 -1.09
CA SER A 225 -11.40 8.73 -1.43
C SER A 225 -11.18 7.31 -0.90
N SER A 226 -10.92 7.19 0.41
CA SER A 226 -10.37 5.96 1.00
C SER A 226 -11.33 4.77 1.03
N MET A 227 -12.64 4.95 0.80
CA MET A 227 -13.63 3.89 1.07
C MET A 227 -14.60 3.72 -0.09
N VAL A 228 -14.49 2.59 -0.78
CA VAL A 228 -15.31 2.25 -1.95
C VAL A 228 -16.10 0.96 -1.69
N GLY A 229 -17.37 0.92 -2.09
CA GLY A 229 -18.21 -0.27 -1.92
C GLY A 229 -18.12 -1.28 -3.07
N ARG A 230 -17.89 -0.80 -4.31
CA ARG A 230 -17.92 -1.65 -5.51
C ARG A 230 -17.13 -1.07 -6.69
N PRO A 231 -16.68 -1.94 -7.62
CA PRO A 231 -16.46 -3.37 -7.40
C PRO A 231 -15.21 -3.58 -6.52
N THR A 232 -15.17 -4.65 -5.72
CA THR A 232 -14.02 -4.91 -4.83
C THR A 232 -12.70 -5.03 -5.57
N CYS A 233 -12.72 -5.69 -6.74
CA CYS A 233 -11.54 -5.95 -7.55
C CYS A 233 -10.85 -4.67 -8.07
N ALA A 234 -11.58 -3.55 -8.23
CA ALA A 234 -11.00 -2.26 -8.60
C ALA A 234 -10.09 -1.66 -7.52
N ALA A 235 -10.10 -2.17 -6.29
CA ALA A 235 -9.20 -1.71 -5.24
C ALA A 235 -7.72 -2.00 -5.56
N LEU A 236 -7.41 -3.06 -6.30
CA LEU A 236 -6.03 -3.38 -6.70
C LEU A 236 -5.43 -2.32 -7.64
N PRO A 237 -6.02 -2.05 -8.83
CA PRO A 237 -5.47 -1.02 -9.71
C PRO A 237 -5.51 0.37 -9.06
N ALA A 238 -6.55 0.69 -8.28
CA ALA A 238 -6.64 1.97 -7.57
C ALA A 238 -5.46 2.18 -6.61
N ALA A 239 -5.12 1.17 -5.79
CA ALA A 239 -3.98 1.25 -4.88
C ALA A 239 -2.65 1.26 -5.66
N PHE A 240 -2.50 0.34 -6.62
CA PHE A 240 -1.28 0.20 -7.41
C PHE A 240 -0.92 1.48 -8.16
N GLN A 241 -1.89 2.13 -8.81
CA GLN A 241 -1.63 3.33 -9.63
C GLN A 241 -1.44 4.59 -8.79
N SER A 242 -2.26 4.76 -7.74
CA SER A 242 -2.17 5.95 -6.89
C SER A 242 -0.97 5.93 -5.95
N GLN A 243 -0.40 4.75 -5.69
CA GLN A 243 0.58 4.52 -4.62
C GLN A 243 0.05 5.01 -3.26
N ARG A 244 -1.26 4.95 -3.07
CA ARG A 244 -1.99 5.23 -1.83
C ARG A 244 -2.79 4.01 -1.42
N VAL A 245 -3.08 3.89 -0.12
CA VAL A 245 -3.93 2.81 0.38
C VAL A 245 -5.38 2.98 -0.06
N VAL A 246 -6.11 1.88 -0.20
CA VAL A 246 -7.53 1.86 -0.54
C VAL A 246 -8.27 0.92 0.41
N THR A 247 -9.31 1.41 1.08
CA THR A 247 -10.27 0.58 1.83
C THR A 247 -11.43 0.22 0.93
N ASN A 248 -11.85 -1.05 0.95
CA ASN A 248 -13.01 -1.51 0.21
C ASN A 248 -13.97 -2.28 1.11
N LEU A 249 -15.27 -2.01 1.00
CA LEU A 249 -16.29 -2.61 1.86
C LEU A 249 -16.66 -4.04 1.46
N GLY A 250 -16.15 -4.57 0.35
CA GLY A 250 -16.56 -5.86 -0.19
C GLY A 250 -17.92 -5.76 -0.87
N CYS A 251 -17.94 -5.67 -2.20
CA CYS A 251 -19.16 -5.70 -2.99
C CYS A 251 -19.92 -7.02 -2.80
N ILE A 252 -21.21 -7.02 -3.15
CA ILE A 252 -22.09 -8.17 -2.90
C ILE A 252 -21.57 -9.46 -3.55
N GLY A 253 -21.05 -9.38 -4.78
CA GLY A 253 -20.46 -10.54 -5.46
C GLY A 253 -19.25 -11.09 -4.70
N ASN A 254 -18.35 -10.21 -4.23
CA ASN A 254 -17.21 -10.64 -3.44
C ASN A 254 -17.64 -11.34 -2.13
N ARG A 255 -18.61 -10.78 -1.41
CA ARG A 255 -19.11 -11.39 -0.16
C ARG A 255 -19.64 -12.80 -0.40
N VAL A 256 -20.35 -13.02 -1.50
CA VAL A 256 -20.84 -14.35 -1.91
C VAL A 256 -19.69 -15.29 -2.30
N TYR A 257 -18.77 -14.86 -3.18
CA TYR A 257 -17.72 -15.74 -3.72
C TYR A 257 -16.57 -16.05 -2.76
N THR A 258 -16.40 -15.23 -1.72
CA THR A 258 -15.29 -15.36 -0.76
C THR A 258 -15.76 -15.63 0.67
N GLU A 259 -17.08 -15.68 0.89
CA GLU A 259 -17.70 -15.81 2.21
C GLU A 259 -17.15 -14.75 3.20
N LEU A 260 -16.96 -13.52 2.70
CA LEU A 260 -16.49 -12.41 3.53
C LEU A 260 -17.57 -12.05 4.56
N SER A 261 -17.20 -12.04 5.84
CA SER A 261 -18.13 -11.76 6.94
C SER A 261 -18.68 -10.33 6.88
N ASP A 262 -19.88 -10.10 7.41
CA ASP A 262 -20.54 -8.79 7.47
C ASP A 262 -19.72 -7.74 8.25
N ASP A 263 -18.89 -8.19 9.17
CA ASP A 263 -17.97 -7.35 9.93
C ASP A 263 -16.56 -7.29 9.33
N GLU A 264 -16.32 -7.82 8.13
CA GLU A 264 -15.03 -7.73 7.44
C GLU A 264 -15.04 -6.76 6.26
N LEU A 265 -13.89 -6.11 6.08
CA LEU A 265 -13.55 -5.17 5.01
C LEU A 265 -12.18 -5.53 4.43
N TYR A 266 -11.85 -4.97 3.27
CA TYR A 266 -10.51 -5.02 2.72
C TYR A 266 -9.76 -3.71 2.91
N PHE A 267 -8.45 -3.83 3.11
CA PHE A 267 -7.49 -2.74 3.03
C PHE A 267 -6.38 -3.15 2.05
N VAL A 268 -6.22 -2.39 0.97
CA VAL A 268 -5.25 -2.67 -0.08
C VAL A 268 -4.11 -1.67 0.04
N VAL A 269 -2.89 -2.20 0.16
CA VAL A 269 -1.66 -1.44 0.37
C VAL A 269 -0.77 -1.60 -0.87
N PRO A 270 -0.29 -0.51 -1.50
CA PRO A 270 0.74 -0.64 -2.52
C PRO A 270 2.00 -1.27 -1.92
N GLY A 271 2.56 -2.29 -2.57
CA GLY A 271 3.69 -3.07 -2.03
C GLY A 271 4.89 -2.19 -1.67
N ALA A 272 5.17 -1.17 -2.49
CA ALA A 272 6.22 -0.19 -2.23
C ALA A 272 6.02 0.60 -0.91
N GLN A 273 4.78 0.79 -0.48
CA GLN A 273 4.41 1.54 0.73
C GLN A 273 4.27 0.66 1.99
N LEU A 274 4.31 -0.66 1.84
CA LEU A 274 4.10 -1.61 2.94
C LEU A 274 5.07 -1.39 4.10
N GLY A 275 6.35 -1.12 3.81
CA GLY A 275 7.36 -0.86 4.84
C GLY A 275 7.03 0.36 5.69
N THR A 276 6.70 1.48 5.05
CA THR A 276 6.33 2.74 5.72
C THR A 276 5.06 2.58 6.55
N LEU A 277 4.07 1.83 6.04
CA LEU A 277 2.85 1.53 6.78
C LEU A 277 3.14 0.73 8.05
N VAL A 278 3.92 -0.36 7.93
CA VAL A 278 4.26 -1.23 9.07
C VAL A 278 5.03 -0.48 10.14
N GLU A 279 5.94 0.43 9.76
CA GLU A 279 6.68 1.27 10.72
C GLU A 279 5.73 2.12 11.58
N ARG A 280 4.75 2.77 10.96
CA ARG A 280 3.74 3.57 11.68
C ARG A 280 2.76 2.70 12.47
N LEU A 281 2.38 1.56 11.90
CA LEU A 281 1.43 0.64 12.52
C LEU A 281 1.96 0.08 13.85
N ARG A 282 3.25 -0.25 13.95
CA ARG A 282 3.85 -0.73 15.21
C ARG A 282 3.62 0.24 16.38
N VAL A 283 3.80 1.53 16.12
CA VAL A 283 3.59 2.59 17.13
C VAL A 283 2.11 2.71 17.45
N LEU A 284 1.26 2.80 16.43
CA LEU A 284 -0.16 3.10 16.60
C LEU A 284 -0.95 1.92 17.17
N SER A 285 -0.63 0.68 16.83
CA SER A 285 -1.23 -0.50 17.47
C SER A 285 -0.97 -0.51 18.98
N SER A 286 0.23 -0.12 19.42
CA SER A 286 0.55 0.00 20.86
C SER A 286 -0.20 1.15 21.50
N ALA A 287 -0.13 2.35 20.90
CA ALA A 287 -0.83 3.54 21.41
C ALA A 287 -2.34 3.32 21.52
N ASN A 288 -2.95 2.65 20.53
CA ASN A 288 -4.38 2.36 20.51
C ASN A 288 -4.79 1.44 21.67
N ARG A 289 -3.96 0.45 22.03
CA ARG A 289 -4.21 -0.43 23.20
C ARG A 289 -4.15 0.35 24.51
N GLU A 290 -3.15 1.22 24.68
CA GLU A 290 -3.03 2.05 25.89
C GLU A 290 -4.19 3.03 26.03
N LEU A 291 -4.55 3.72 24.94
CA LEU A 291 -5.67 4.66 24.89
C LEU A 291 -7.01 3.94 25.16
N ALA A 292 -7.21 2.73 24.64
CA ALA A 292 -8.40 1.94 24.95
C ALA A 292 -8.54 1.68 26.46
N GLY A 293 -7.45 1.33 27.15
CA GLY A 293 -7.43 1.17 28.60
C GLY A 293 -7.74 2.48 29.36
N PHE A 294 -7.13 3.59 28.92
CA PHE A 294 -7.42 4.92 29.47
C PHE A 294 -8.91 5.29 29.34
N HIS A 295 -9.50 5.08 28.15
CA HIS A 295 -10.91 5.38 27.92
C HIS A 295 -11.86 4.44 28.67
N ALA A 296 -11.52 3.16 28.80
CA ALA A 296 -12.29 2.22 29.62
C ALA A 296 -12.31 2.64 31.09
N GLY A 297 -11.17 3.10 31.64
CA GLY A 297 -11.09 3.64 32.99
C GLY A 297 -11.97 4.87 33.19
N ARG A 298 -12.02 5.77 32.19
CA ARG A 298 -12.91 6.94 32.20
C ARG A 298 -14.39 6.57 32.10
N ALA A 299 -14.74 5.50 31.37
CA ALA A 299 -16.12 5.06 31.24
C ALA A 299 -16.64 4.36 32.51
N ALA A 300 -15.74 3.78 33.31
CA ALA A 300 -16.07 3.05 34.53
C ALA A 300 -16.14 3.92 35.80
N GLY A 301 -15.66 5.17 35.75
CA GLY A 301 -15.67 6.13 36.86
C GLY A 301 -16.67 7.26 36.64
#